data_AF-A0A356P8A3-F1
#
_entry.id   AF-A0A356P8A3-F1
#
_cell.length_a   1.000
_cell.length_b   1.000
_cell.length_c   1.000
_cell.angle_alpha   90.00
_cell.angle_beta   90.00
_cell.angle_gamma   90.00
#
_symmetry.space_group_name_H-M   'P 1'
#
loop_
_entity.id
_entity.type
_entity.pdbx_description
1 polymer ?
#
loop_
_entity_poly.entity_id
_entity_poly.type
_entity_poly.pdbx_seq_one_letter_code
_entity_poly.pdbx_strand_id
1 'polypeptide(L)'
;MQPQTLFAQAVNPVGVQYDAHVQNIGWQDPVSSDGQVAGTVGEALSIEALKVNLVNAPAGASIKYDAHVRNIGWQDPVIDGVVAGTVGKALSVEALKITLENMPGYS
;
A
#
# COMPACT_ATOMS: atom_id res chain seq x y z
N MET A 1 45.87 11.74 -18.70
CA MET A 1 44.89 11.07 -17.81
C MET A 1 43.59 11.85 -17.91
N GLN A 2 42.54 11.28 -18.52
CA GLN A 2 41.23 11.92 -18.57
C GLN A 2 40.47 11.60 -17.27
N PRO A 3 39.80 12.56 -16.62
CA PRO A 3 38.97 12.27 -15.46
C PRO A 3 37.74 11.48 -15.92
N GLN A 4 37.52 10.32 -15.31
CA GLN A 4 36.29 9.54 -15.49
C GLN A 4 35.17 10.20 -14.68
N THR A 5 34.13 10.65 -15.37
CA THR A 5 32.90 11.13 -14.76
C THR A 5 32.18 9.95 -14.09
N LEU A 6 32.07 9.97 -12.77
CA LEU A 6 31.31 9.00 -12.00
C LEU A 6 29.81 9.36 -12.15
N PHE A 7 29.05 8.59 -12.91
CA PHE A 7 27.60 8.74 -12.95
C PHE A 7 27.04 8.23 -11.61
N ALA A 8 26.50 9.13 -10.78
CA ALA A 8 25.67 8.71 -9.66
C ALA A 8 24.49 7.92 -10.23
N GLN A 9 24.38 6.63 -9.88
CA GLN A 9 23.18 5.87 -10.22
C GLN A 9 21.99 6.58 -9.57
N ALA A 10 20.93 6.82 -10.34
CA ALA A 10 19.67 7.28 -9.78
C ALA A 10 19.17 6.19 -8.84
N VAL A 11 19.39 6.36 -7.53
CA VAL A 11 18.79 5.50 -6.52
C VAL A 11 17.31 5.88 -6.52
N ASN A 12 16.46 5.01 -7.06
CA ASN A 12 15.03 5.18 -6.90
C ASN A 12 14.75 5.09 -5.39
N PRO A 13 14.15 6.12 -4.77
CA PRO A 13 13.91 6.09 -3.35
C PRO A 13 12.97 4.93 -3.01
N VAL A 14 13.18 4.37 -1.81
CA VAL A 14 12.21 3.45 -1.21
C VAL A 14 10.91 4.22 -1.00
N GLY A 15 9.80 3.61 -1.37
CA GLY A 15 8.47 4.21 -1.24
C GLY A 15 7.39 3.16 -1.11
N VAL A 16 6.14 3.58 -1.31
CA VAL A 16 4.98 2.70 -1.31
C VAL A 16 4.19 2.83 -2.61
N GLN A 17 3.66 1.71 -3.08
CA GLN A 17 2.59 1.67 -4.05
C GLN A 17 1.35 1.08 -3.39
N TYR A 18 0.18 1.64 -3.71
CA TYR A 18 -1.07 1.22 -3.10
C TYR A 18 -2.26 1.50 -4.02
N ASP A 19 -3.28 0.66 -3.92
CA ASP A 19 -4.58 0.86 -4.57
C ASP A 19 -5.72 0.53 -3.61
N ALA A 20 -6.90 1.05 -3.96
CA ALA A 20 -8.13 0.86 -3.19
C ALA A 20 -9.21 0.27 -4.09
N HIS A 21 -9.93 -0.71 -3.56
CA HIS A 21 -11.20 -1.16 -4.10
C HIS A 21 -12.31 -0.31 -3.50
N VAL A 22 -12.91 0.57 -4.32
CA VAL A 22 -13.97 1.48 -3.89
C VAL A 22 -15.33 0.87 -4.18
N GLN A 23 -16.24 0.96 -3.22
CA GLN A 23 -17.63 0.52 -3.34
C GLN A 23 -18.25 1.04 -4.65
N ASN A 24 -18.93 0.16 -5.39
CA ASN A 24 -19.59 0.46 -6.68
C ASN A 24 -18.69 0.93 -7.84
N ILE A 25 -17.37 1.08 -7.64
CA ILE A 25 -16.44 1.45 -8.71
C ILE A 25 -15.48 0.29 -9.00
N GLY A 26 -14.97 -0.36 -7.96
CA GLY A 26 -13.96 -1.41 -8.07
C GLY A 26 -12.55 -0.92 -7.76
N TRP A 27 -11.55 -1.71 -8.17
CA TRP A 27 -10.14 -1.34 -8.04
C TRP A 27 -9.84 -0.08 -8.85
N GLN A 28 -9.25 0.91 -8.18
CA GLN A 28 -8.68 2.09 -8.83
C GLN A 28 -7.26 1.80 -9.33
N ASP A 29 -6.74 2.66 -10.21
CA ASP A 29 -5.35 2.55 -10.65
C ASP A 29 -4.36 2.66 -9.47
N PRO A 30 -3.26 1.89 -9.47
CA PRO A 30 -2.25 1.98 -8.42
C PRO A 30 -1.59 3.35 -8.31
N VAL A 31 -1.61 3.90 -7.11
CA VAL A 31 -0.89 5.12 -6.75
C VAL A 31 0.56 4.76 -6.50
N SER A 32 1.47 5.37 -7.27
CA SER A 32 2.93 5.14 -7.19
C SER A 32 3.71 6.38 -6.73
N SER A 33 3.01 7.43 -6.30
CA SER A 33 3.59 8.64 -5.73
C SER A 33 3.16 8.74 -4.28
N ASP A 34 4.14 8.64 -3.38
CA ASP A 34 3.91 8.64 -1.94
C ASP A 34 3.04 9.82 -1.50
N GLY A 35 2.05 9.53 -0.65
CA GLY A 35 1.15 10.53 -0.05
C GLY A 35 0.01 11.00 -0.96
N GLN A 36 -0.10 10.53 -2.20
CA GLN A 36 -1.26 10.81 -3.05
C GLN A 36 -2.49 9.99 -2.61
N VAL A 37 -3.69 10.44 -2.99
CA VAL A 37 -4.93 9.75 -2.59
C VAL A 37 -5.14 8.48 -3.43
N ALA A 38 -5.38 7.35 -2.78
CA ALA A 38 -6.02 6.18 -3.39
C ALA A 38 -7.48 6.08 -2.92
N GLY A 39 -8.41 5.98 -3.88
CA GLY A 39 -9.85 6.03 -3.64
C GLY A 39 -10.48 7.34 -4.11
N THR A 40 -11.61 7.72 -3.50
CA THR A 40 -12.38 8.90 -3.90
C THR A 40 -12.52 9.91 -2.76
N VAL A 41 -12.58 11.20 -3.09
CA VAL A 41 -12.84 12.28 -2.13
C VAL A 41 -14.18 12.92 -2.45
N GLY A 42 -15.07 13.04 -1.46
CA GLY A 42 -16.36 13.73 -1.63
C GLY A 42 -17.51 12.91 -2.24
N GLU A 43 -17.24 11.69 -2.71
CA GLU A 43 -18.22 10.86 -3.42
C GLU A 43 -19.15 10.03 -2.52
N ALA A 44 -18.99 10.10 -1.19
CA ALA A 44 -19.73 9.29 -0.22
C ALA A 44 -19.64 7.76 -0.46
N LEU A 45 -18.52 7.30 -1.03
CA LEU A 45 -18.22 5.88 -1.26
C LEU A 45 -17.17 5.38 -0.27
N SER A 46 -17.32 4.14 0.18
CA SER A 46 -16.38 3.49 1.10
C SER A 46 -15.28 2.72 0.36
N ILE A 47 -14.09 2.63 0.96
CA ILE A 47 -13.09 1.63 0.57
C ILE A 47 -13.53 0.28 1.16
N GLU A 48 -13.57 -0.77 0.33
CA GLU A 48 -13.88 -2.15 0.75
C GLU A 48 -12.62 -3.01 0.94
N ALA A 49 -11.57 -2.71 0.18
CA ALA A 49 -10.28 -3.39 0.27
C ALA A 49 -9.13 -2.51 -0.21
N LEU A 50 -7.90 -2.86 0.14
CA LEU A 50 -6.67 -2.22 -0.31
C LEU A 50 -5.56 -3.26 -0.56
N LYS A 51 -4.61 -2.91 -1.42
CA LYS A 51 -3.29 -3.54 -1.49
C LYS A 51 -2.23 -2.48 -1.27
N VAL A 52 -1.17 -2.84 -0.57
CA VAL A 52 -0.01 -1.97 -0.32
C VAL A 52 1.25 -2.79 -0.51
N ASN A 53 2.21 -2.26 -1.24
CA ASN A 53 3.52 -2.88 -1.41
C ASN A 53 4.63 -1.84 -1.28
N LEU A 54 5.79 -2.26 -0.79
CA LEU A 54 6.99 -1.45 -0.88
C LEU A 54 7.49 -1.40 -2.33
N VAL A 55 8.09 -0.28 -2.72
CA VAL A 55 8.80 -0.14 -4.00
C VAL A 55 10.25 0.25 -3.73
N ASN A 56 11.17 -0.32 -4.51
CA ASN A 56 12.62 -0.15 -4.39
C ASN A 56 13.21 -0.50 -3.00
N ALA A 57 12.48 -1.25 -2.17
CA ALA A 57 12.93 -1.65 -0.85
C ALA A 57 14.08 -2.67 -0.91
N PRO A 58 14.96 -2.71 0.09
CA PRO A 58 16.00 -3.72 0.19
C PRO A 58 15.40 -5.12 0.33
N ALA A 59 16.14 -6.13 -0.14
CA ALA A 59 15.70 -7.52 -0.06
C ALA A 59 15.39 -7.91 1.39
N GLY A 60 14.23 -8.55 1.59
CA GLY A 60 13.76 -9.02 2.89
C GLY A 60 12.93 -8.00 3.68
N ALA A 61 12.93 -6.71 3.30
CA ALA A 61 12.00 -5.73 3.84
C ALA A 61 10.60 -5.94 3.23
N SER A 62 9.57 -5.83 4.07
CA SER A 62 8.18 -6.05 3.67
C SER A 62 7.24 -5.13 4.44
N ILE A 63 6.07 -4.85 3.86
CA ILE A 63 4.97 -4.18 4.56
C ILE A 63 3.86 -5.19 4.86
N LYS A 64 3.51 -5.32 6.13
CA LYS A 64 2.44 -6.18 6.62
C LYS A 64 1.29 -5.33 7.12
N TYR A 65 0.06 -5.71 6.78
CA TYR A 65 -1.12 -4.94 7.16
C TYR A 65 -2.35 -5.83 7.37
N ASP A 66 -3.18 -5.44 8.32
CA ASP A 66 -4.51 -6.04 8.54
C ASP A 66 -5.59 -4.96 8.39
N ALA A 67 -6.80 -5.41 8.02
CA ALA A 67 -7.96 -4.55 7.89
C ALA A 67 -9.02 -4.94 8.91
N HIS A 68 -9.57 -3.95 9.60
CA HIS A 68 -10.83 -4.09 10.32
C HIS A 68 -11.97 -3.80 9.36
N VAL A 69 -12.75 -4.81 9.01
CA VAL A 69 -13.89 -4.67 8.11
C VAL A 69 -15.18 -4.60 8.91
N ARG A 70 -16.06 -3.66 8.54
CA ARG A 70 -17.39 -3.51 9.13
C ARG A 70 -18.11 -4.85 9.20
N ASN A 71 -18.71 -5.15 10.36
CA ASN A 71 -19.46 -6.39 10.64
C ASN A 71 -18.63 -7.70 10.58
N ILE A 72 -17.31 -7.63 10.38
CA ILE A 72 -16.41 -8.79 10.39
C ILE A 72 -15.39 -8.66 11.53
N GLY A 73 -14.83 -7.47 11.71
CA GLY A 73 -13.74 -7.22 12.65
C GLY A 73 -12.37 -7.26 11.97
N TRP A 74 -11.33 -7.43 12.78
CA TRP A 74 -9.95 -7.60 12.31
C TRP A 74 -9.81 -8.93 11.55
N GLN A 75 -9.32 -8.85 10.32
CA GLN A 75 -8.94 -10.00 9.52
C GLN A 75 -7.47 -10.38 9.74
N ASP A 76 -7.06 -11.55 9.26
CA ASP A 76 -5.66 -11.97 9.30
C ASP A 76 -4.76 -10.98 8.52
N PRO A 77 -3.54 -10.70 9.01
CA PRO A 77 -2.63 -9.79 8.34
C PRO A 77 -2.13 -10.39 7.01
N VAL A 78 -1.97 -9.52 6.04
CA VAL A 78 -1.43 -9.84 4.71
C VAL A 78 -0.15 -9.03 4.47
N ILE A 79 0.64 -9.44 3.48
CA ILE A 79 1.96 -8.88 3.20
C ILE A 79 2.02 -8.50 1.72
N ASP A 80 2.65 -7.36 1.42
CA ASP A 80 3.08 -6.91 0.08
C ASP A 80 2.13 -7.24 -1.08
N GLY A 81 1.21 -6.32 -1.37
CA GLY A 81 0.37 -6.37 -2.56
C GLY A 81 -0.80 -7.36 -2.47
N VAL A 82 -0.92 -8.09 -1.35
CA VAL A 82 -2.05 -8.99 -1.11
C VAL A 82 -3.28 -8.21 -0.64
N VAL A 83 -4.48 -8.65 -1.01
CA VAL A 83 -5.72 -7.93 -0.67
C VAL A 83 -6.01 -8.01 0.83
N ALA A 84 -6.14 -6.86 1.50
CA ALA A 84 -6.75 -6.74 2.82
C ALA A 84 -8.14 -6.12 2.69
N GLY A 85 -9.14 -6.68 3.37
CA GLY A 85 -10.53 -6.25 3.28
C GLY A 85 -11.44 -7.26 2.59
N THR A 86 -12.46 -6.75 1.89
CA THR A 86 -13.39 -7.55 1.09
C THR A 86 -13.63 -6.91 -0.26
N VAL A 87 -13.87 -7.71 -1.28
CA VAL A 87 -14.14 -7.23 -2.64
C VAL A 87 -15.60 -7.51 -2.98
N GLY A 88 -16.36 -6.46 -3.32
CA GLY A 88 -17.74 -6.56 -3.81
C GLY A 88 -18.77 -6.94 -2.76
N LYS A 89 -18.47 -6.75 -1.47
CA LYS A 89 -19.37 -7.11 -0.36
C LYS A 89 -20.12 -5.92 0.24
N ALA A 90 -19.90 -4.69 -0.20
CA ALA A 90 -20.45 -3.48 0.41
C ALA A 90 -20.12 -3.33 1.90
N LEU A 91 -18.96 -3.85 2.32
CA LEU A 91 -18.45 -3.72 3.69
C LEU A 91 -17.20 -2.83 3.71
N SER A 92 -17.27 -1.73 4.45
CA SER A 92 -16.20 -0.74 4.56
C SER A 92 -15.02 -1.29 5.37
N VAL A 93 -13.79 -0.97 4.96
CA VAL A 93 -12.63 -0.97 5.84
C VAL A 93 -12.74 0.23 6.77
N GLU A 94 -12.66 0.00 8.08
CA GLU A 94 -12.87 1.02 9.12
C GLU A 94 -11.58 1.34 9.90
N ALA A 95 -10.62 0.42 9.91
CA ALA A 95 -9.31 0.64 10.49
C ALA A 95 -8.23 -0.25 9.83
N LEU A 96 -6.98 0.15 9.98
CA LEU A 96 -5.80 -0.58 9.53
C LEU A 96 -4.78 -0.67 10.66
N LYS A 97 -4.08 -1.80 10.78
CA LYS A 97 -2.74 -1.82 11.38
C LYS A 97 -1.74 -2.08 10.28
N ILE A 98 -0.65 -1.35 10.32
CA ILE A 98 0.43 -1.46 9.34
C ILE A 98 1.73 -1.61 10.12
N THR A 99 2.55 -2.57 9.71
CA THR A 99 3.86 -2.86 10.29
C THR A 99 4.87 -2.94 9.16
N LEU A 100 5.97 -2.22 9.33
CA LEU A 100 7.12 -2.32 8.45
C LEU A 100 8.07 -3.35 9.04
N GLU A 101 8.42 -4.38 8.28
CA GLU A 101 9.25 -5.47 8.76
C GLU A 101 10.60 -5.46 8.04
N ASN A 102 11.68 -5.73 8.79
CA ASN A 102 13.05 -5.89 8.29
C ASN A 102 13.58 -4.71 7.45
N MET A 103 13.02 -3.51 7.60
CA MET A 103 13.54 -2.31 6.96
C MET A 103 14.76 -1.79 7.74
N PRO A 104 15.95 -1.70 7.13
CA PRO A 104 17.13 -1.19 7.81
C PRO A 104 16.91 0.24 8.33
N GLY A 105 17.23 0.47 9.61
CA GLY A 105 17.11 1.78 10.25
C GLY A 105 15.73 2.09 10.84
N TYR A 106 14.78 1.16 10.77
CA TYR A 106 13.45 1.27 11.35
C TYR A 106 13.13 0.03 12.21
N SER A 107 12.25 0.19 13.21
CA SER A 107 11.80 -0.85 14.13
C SER A 107 10.29 -0.98 14.13
#